data_AF-A0A966EPM5-F1
#
_entry.id   AF-A0A966EPM5-F1
#
_cell.length_a   1.000
_cell.length_b   1.000
_cell.length_c   1.000
_cell.angle_alpha   90.00
_cell.angle_beta   90.00
_cell.angle_gamma   90.00
#
_symmetry.space_group_name_H-M   'P 1'
#
loop_
_entity.id
_entity.type
_entity.pdbx_description
1 polymer ?
#
loop_
_entity_poly.entity_id
_entity_poly.type
_entity_poly.pdbx_seq_one_letter_code
_entity_poly.pdbx_strand_id
1 'polypeptide(L)'
;MVKFGWLSPVIGNQWSDFQPIVIKQCELILPEVAPHFDSVWIADHFYGFDAPSDPFLEAWTTLTWVAAKFPNLDLCHHVLGHG
;
A
#
# COMPACT_ATOMS: atom_id res chain seq x y z
N MET A 1 -11.66 -13.35 -18.00
CA MET A 1 -11.34 -11.91 -18.17
C MET A 1 -10.13 -11.62 -17.29
N VAL A 2 -9.18 -10.81 -17.74
CA VAL A 2 -7.98 -10.46 -16.97
C VAL A 2 -8.36 -9.42 -15.91
N LYS A 3 -7.85 -9.56 -14.69
CA LYS A 3 -7.99 -8.59 -13.59
C LYS A 3 -6.64 -7.94 -13.27
N PHE A 4 -6.66 -6.69 -12.80
CA PHE A 4 -5.48 -5.92 -12.46
C PHE A 4 -5.47 -5.50 -10.99
N GLY A 5 -4.33 -5.69 -10.33
CA GLY A 5 -4.09 -5.26 -8.94
C GLY A 5 -3.07 -4.14 -8.87
N TRP A 6 -3.30 -3.18 -7.97
CA TRP A 6 -2.37 -2.10 -7.65
C TRP A 6 -1.59 -2.44 -6.37
N LEU A 7 -0.26 -2.46 -6.44
CA LEU A 7 0.59 -2.69 -5.26
C LEU A 7 0.87 -1.35 -4.54
N SER A 8 0.61 -1.30 -3.24
CA SER A 8 0.79 -0.11 -2.41
C SER A 8 1.70 -0.39 -1.21
N PRO A 9 2.93 0.13 -1.20
CA PRO A 9 3.87 -0.07 -0.09
C PRO A 9 3.54 0.75 1.16
N VAL A 10 3.67 0.12 2.33
CA VAL A 10 3.52 0.77 3.66
C VAL A 10 4.81 1.35 4.24
N ILE A 11 5.90 1.26 3.47
CA ILE A 11 7.20 1.84 3.75
C ILE A 11 7.61 2.77 2.61
N GLY A 12 8.48 3.74 2.90
CA GLY A 12 9.11 4.61 1.92
C GLY A 12 10.53 4.18 1.56
N ASN A 13 11.12 4.84 0.58
CA ASN A 13 12.55 4.76 0.29
C ASN A 13 13.15 6.17 0.27
N GLN A 14 14.45 6.28 0.00
CA GLN A 14 15.13 7.59 -0.08
C GLN A 14 14.47 8.58 -1.07
N TRP A 15 13.77 8.11 -2.10
CA TRP A 15 13.09 8.97 -3.08
C TRP A 15 11.70 9.43 -2.60
N SER A 16 11.16 8.84 -1.55
CA SER A 16 9.94 9.29 -0.86
C SER A 16 10.22 9.98 0.48
N ASP A 17 11.47 10.33 0.76
CA ASP A 17 11.91 10.83 2.08
C ASP A 17 11.47 9.88 3.21
N PHE A 18 11.56 8.57 2.93
CA PHE A 18 11.16 7.47 3.80
C PHE A 18 9.67 7.48 4.21
N GLN A 19 8.85 8.36 3.62
CA GLN A 19 7.43 8.39 3.90
C GLN A 19 6.71 7.20 3.25
N PRO A 20 5.76 6.55 3.96
CA PRO A 20 4.96 5.45 3.43
C PRO A 20 4.24 5.83 2.15
N ILE A 21 4.54 5.11 1.07
CA ILE A 21 4.07 5.45 -0.28
C ILE A 21 2.54 5.42 -0.37
N VAL A 22 1.90 4.49 0.33
CA VAL A 22 0.44 4.33 0.40
C VAL A 22 -0.30 5.61 0.79
N ILE A 23 0.26 6.45 1.68
CA ILE A 23 -0.40 7.69 2.12
C ILE A 23 -0.61 8.60 0.92
N LYS A 24 0.48 8.90 0.21
CA LYS A 24 0.47 9.81 -0.94
C LYS A 24 -0.28 9.21 -2.14
N GLN A 25 -0.24 7.89 -2.30
CA GLN A 25 -1.07 7.21 -3.29
C GLN A 25 -2.57 7.39 -3.00
N CYS A 26 -3.02 7.20 -1.76
CA CYS A 26 -4.42 7.41 -1.38
C CYS A 26 -4.88 8.87 -1.54
N GLU A 27 -3.97 9.84 -1.43
CA GLU A 27 -4.29 11.26 -1.56
C GLU A 27 -4.30 11.74 -3.01
N LEU A 28 -3.35 11.27 -3.84
CA LEU A 28 -3.07 11.91 -5.13
C LEU A 28 -3.23 10.98 -6.35
N ILE A 29 -3.22 9.65 -6.16
CA ILE A 29 -3.14 8.69 -7.27
C ILE A 29 -4.38 7.80 -7.32
N LEU A 30 -4.69 7.09 -6.23
CA LEU A 30 -5.80 6.15 -6.16
C LEU A 30 -7.17 6.76 -6.51
N PRO A 31 -7.49 8.04 -6.17
CA PRO A 31 -8.73 8.66 -6.63
C PRO A 31 -8.91 8.63 -8.15
N GLU A 32 -7.82 8.75 -8.90
CA GLU A 32 -7.83 8.80 -10.36
C GLU A 32 -7.72 7.40 -10.99
N VAL A 33 -6.89 6.52 -10.42
CA VAL A 33 -6.61 5.21 -11.03
C VAL A 33 -7.52 4.09 -10.56
N ALA A 34 -8.15 4.20 -9.39
CA ALA A 34 -9.00 3.13 -8.83
C ALA A 34 -10.05 2.58 -9.80
N PRO A 35 -10.74 3.38 -10.65
CA PRO A 35 -11.70 2.85 -11.62
C PRO A 35 -11.12 1.90 -12.66
N HIS A 36 -9.79 1.85 -12.80
CA HIS A 36 -9.06 1.02 -13.77
C HIS A 36 -8.44 -0.25 -13.15
N PHE A 37 -8.58 -0.45 -11.83
CA PHE A 37 -8.03 -1.59 -11.12
C PHE A 37 -9.14 -2.32 -10.34
N ASP A 38 -9.01 -3.64 -10.24
CA ASP A 38 -9.97 -4.47 -9.50
C ASP A 38 -9.63 -4.53 -8.00
N SER A 39 -8.36 -4.34 -7.65
CA SER A 39 -7.88 -4.55 -6.28
C SER A 39 -6.68 -3.68 -5.90
N VAL A 40 -6.53 -3.39 -4.61
CA VAL A 40 -5.32 -2.81 -4.02
C VAL A 40 -4.70 -3.81 -3.04
N TRP A 41 -3.39 -3.97 -3.16
CA TRP A 41 -2.58 -4.92 -2.41
C TRP A 41 -1.62 -4.15 -1.52
N ILE A 42 -1.83 -4.23 -0.21
CA ILE A 42 -0.96 -3.60 0.79
C ILE A 42 0.26 -4.49 0.99
N ALA A 43 1.45 -4.02 0.62
CA ALA A 43 2.67 -4.78 0.78
C ALA A 43 3.10 -4.78 2.25
N ASP A 44 2.95 -5.93 2.92
CA ASP A 44 3.21 -6.08 4.35
C ASP A 44 4.58 -6.72 4.55
N HIS A 45 5.59 -5.86 4.73
CA HIS A 45 6.96 -6.29 4.81
C HIS A 45 7.72 -5.49 5.86
N PHE A 46 8.04 -6.13 6.98
CA PHE A 46 9.01 -5.62 7.94
C PHE A 46 10.45 -5.75 7.42
N TYR A 47 10.72 -5.28 6.21
CA TYR A 47 12.04 -5.19 5.61
C TYR A 47 12.19 -3.89 4.82
N GLY A 48 13.42 -3.55 4.42
CA GLY A 48 13.69 -2.38 3.58
C GLY A 48 13.79 -1.07 4.37
N PHE A 49 14.00 -1.18 5.68
CA PHE A 49 14.39 -0.08 6.53
C PHE A 49 15.87 0.23 6.34
N ASP A 50 16.20 1.51 6.16
CA ASP A 50 17.58 2.00 6.18
C ASP A 50 18.00 2.34 7.63
N ALA A 51 17.05 2.71 8.50
CA ALA A 51 17.26 2.94 9.92
C ALA A 51 16.10 2.43 10.80
N PRO A 52 16.35 2.09 12.09
CA PRO A 52 15.29 1.66 13.02
C PRO A 52 14.20 2.70 13.28
N SER A 53 14.45 3.97 12.94
CA SER A 53 13.53 5.09 13.10
C SER A 53 12.69 5.36 11.85
N ASP A 54 12.87 4.59 10.78
CA ASP A 54 12.17 4.83 9.52
C ASP A 54 10.65 4.67 9.69
N PRO A 55 9.85 5.59 9.13
CA PRO A 55 8.40 5.50 9.22
C PRO A 55 7.85 4.24 8.54
N PHE A 56 6.89 3.61 9.20
CA PHE A 56 6.20 2.43 8.71
C PHE A 56 4.74 2.47 9.13
N LEU A 57 3.86 2.03 8.24
CA LEU A 57 2.47 1.77 8.61
C LEU A 57 2.24 0.27 8.74
N GLU A 58 1.64 -0.13 9.86
CA GLU A 58 1.20 -1.51 10.03
C GLU A 58 0.14 -1.83 8.96
N ALA A 59 0.28 -2.99 8.33
CA ALA A 59 -0.45 -3.26 7.11
C ALA A 59 -1.95 -3.42 7.34
N TRP A 60 -2.41 -4.16 8.36
CA TRP A 60 -3.84 -4.42 8.58
C TRP A 60 -4.63 -3.14 8.86
N THR A 61 -4.07 -2.27 9.71
CA THR A 61 -4.64 -0.97 10.01
C THR A 61 -4.64 -0.07 8.77
N THR A 62 -3.59 -0.11 7.95
CA THR A 62 -3.55 0.57 6.66
C THR A 62 -4.62 0.07 5.70
N LEU A 63 -4.77 -1.26 5.55
CA LEU A 63 -5.78 -1.87 4.70
C LEU A 63 -7.18 -1.44 5.11
N THR A 64 -7.46 -1.44 6.42
CA THR A 64 -8.74 -0.98 6.98
C THR A 64 -9.00 0.50 6.65
N TRP A 65 -7.98 1.35 6.72
CA TRP A 65 -8.08 2.76 6.34
C TRP A 65 -8.34 2.94 4.83
N VAL A 66 -7.66 2.16 3.98
CA VAL A 66 -7.87 2.19 2.52
C VAL A 66 -9.29 1.72 2.17
N ALA A 67 -9.79 0.68 2.84
CA ALA A 67 -11.17 0.17 2.66
C ALA A 67 -12.23 1.25 2.89
N ALA A 68 -12.03 2.09 3.91
CA ALA A 68 -12.94 3.18 4.20
C ALA A 68 -12.92 4.27 3.11
N LYS A 69 -11.80 4.47 2.42
CA LYS A 69 -11.65 5.49 1.37
C LYS A 69 -12.13 5.02 0.00
N PHE A 70 -11.97 3.73 -0.33
CA PHE A 70 -12.22 3.18 -1.65
C PHE A 70 -13.13 1.95 -1.58
N PRO A 71 -14.44 2.12 -1.34
CA PRO A 71 -15.36 1.01 -1.04
C PRO A 71 -15.63 0.05 -2.22
N ASN A 72 -15.18 0.40 -3.43
CA ASN A 72 -15.42 -0.38 -4.65
C ASN A 72 -14.21 -1.25 -5.07
N LEU A 73 -13.12 -1.24 -4.31
CA LEU A 73 -11.91 -2.02 -4.59
C LEU A 73 -11.87 -3.27 -3.71
N ASP A 74 -11.47 -4.40 -4.30
CA ASP A 74 -11.06 -5.57 -3.52
C ASP A 74 -9.73 -5.26 -2.81
N LEU A 75 -9.55 -5.75 -1.57
CA LEU A 75 -8.36 -5.46 -0.76
C LEU A 75 -7.69 -6.74 -0.29
N CYS A 76 -6.36 -6.76 -0.34
CA CYS A 76 -5.56 -7.88 0.15
C CYS A 76 -4.22 -7.43 0.73
N HIS A 77 -3.62 -8.29 1.55
CA HIS A 77 -2.21 -8.20 1.90
C HIS A 77 -1.36 -8.92 0.88
N HIS A 78 -0.36 -8.23 0.35
CA HIS A 78 0.71 -8.88 -0.38
C HIS A 78 1.79 -9.28 0.62
N VAL A 79 1.77 -10.57 1.00
CA VAL A 79 2.77 -11.20 1.85
C VAL A 79 3.65 -12.14 1.01
N LEU A 80 4.96 -11.92 1.03
CA LEU A 80 5.91 -12.97 0.71
C LEU A 80 6.48 -13.48 2.04
N GLY A 81 5.99 -14.63 2.49
CA GLY A 81 6.60 -15.33 3.61
C GLY A 81 8.02 -15.74 3.23
N HIS A 82 9.03 -15.11 3.84
CA HIS A 82 10.38 -15.64 3.85
C HIS A 82 10.63 -16.24 5.23
N GLY A 83 10.81 -17.56 5.29
CA GLY A 83 11.22 -18.31 6.47
C GLY A 83 12.68 -18.69 6.38
#